data_AF-A0A2W7PY08-F1
#
_entry.id   AF-A0A2W7PY08-F1
#
_cell.length_a   1.000
_cell.length_b   1.000
_cell.length_c   1.000
_cell.angle_alpha   90.00
_cell.angle_beta   90.00
_cell.angle_gamma   90.00
#
_symmetry.space_group_name_H-M   'P 1'
#
loop_
_entity.id
_entity.type
_entity.pdbx_description
1 polymer ?
#
loop_
_entity_poly.entity_id
_entity_poly.type
_entity_poly.pdbx_seq_one_letter_code
_entity_poly.pdbx_strand_id
1 'polypeptide(L)'
;MDLSAYTPLATSELTEDTLVNAPVYGPEDEKIGTISHLHGTGVTMEVIVDVGGFLGIGSKPVRLGRDQVHLMRDGAGKVHGHTAWTKDQLKDLPEHLD
;
A
#
# COMPACT_ATOMS: atom_id res chain seq x y z
N MET A 1 -12.52 -2.24 23.11
CA MET A 1 -11.71 -1.70 22.01
C MET A 1 -12.60 -0.75 21.23
N ASP A 2 -12.24 0.54 21.23
CA ASP A 2 -13.05 1.62 20.66
C ASP A 2 -12.64 1.85 19.20
N LEU A 3 -13.60 1.81 18.27
CA LEU A 3 -13.38 1.92 16.82
C LEU A 3 -13.46 3.37 16.32
N SER A 4 -13.52 4.38 17.20
CA SER A 4 -13.76 5.79 16.84
C SER A 4 -12.51 6.56 16.43
N ALA A 5 -11.32 5.91 16.39
CA ALA A 5 -10.04 6.58 16.15
C ALA A 5 -9.50 6.44 14.72
N TYR A 6 -10.18 5.71 13.82
CA TYR A 6 -9.76 5.63 12.42
C TYR A 6 -10.38 6.78 11.63
N THR A 7 -9.60 7.83 11.41
CA THR A 7 -10.00 8.93 10.53
C THR A 7 -9.60 8.57 9.10
N PRO A 8 -10.55 8.46 8.15
CA PRO A 8 -10.20 8.31 6.74
C PRO A 8 -9.38 9.51 6.30
N LEU A 9 -8.27 9.27 5.60
CA LEU A 9 -7.43 10.33 5.04
C LEU A 9 -8.28 11.25 4.17
N ALA A 10 -8.21 12.56 4.41
CA ALA A 10 -8.79 13.53 3.51
C ALA A 10 -8.12 13.41 2.13
N THR A 11 -8.84 13.69 1.04
CA THR A 11 -8.27 13.68 -0.32
C THR A 11 -7.04 14.58 -0.47
N SER A 12 -6.93 15.64 0.34
CA SER A 12 -5.76 16.51 0.40
C SER A 12 -4.52 15.89 1.07
N GLU A 13 -4.70 14.84 1.88
CA GLU A 13 -3.62 14.10 2.56
C GLU A 13 -3.26 12.79 1.85
N LEU A 14 -4.02 12.41 0.82
CA LEU A 14 -3.70 11.30 -0.09
C LEU A 14 -2.62 11.76 -1.09
N THR A 15 -1.43 12.07 -0.56
CA THR A 15 -0.26 12.48 -1.34
C THR A 15 0.80 11.41 -1.32
N GLU A 16 1.58 11.36 -2.41
CA GLU A 16 2.75 10.48 -2.51
C GLU A 16 3.68 10.65 -1.33
N ASP A 17 3.96 11.87 -0.88
CA ASP A 17 4.90 12.13 0.21
C ASP A 17 4.51 11.43 1.53
N THR A 18 3.21 11.29 1.79
CA THR A 18 2.68 10.68 3.02
C THR A 18 2.58 9.16 2.94
N LEU A 19 2.41 8.65 1.72
CA LEU A 19 2.09 7.25 1.43
C LEU A 19 3.28 6.46 0.89
N VAL A 20 4.18 7.11 0.16
CA VAL A 20 5.46 6.53 -0.28
C VAL A 20 6.28 6.19 0.96
N ASN A 21 6.97 5.06 0.93
CA ASN A 21 7.60 4.41 2.10
C ASN A 21 6.62 3.83 3.14
N ALA A 22 5.30 3.91 2.94
CA ALA A 22 4.37 3.23 3.83
C ALA A 22 4.52 1.71 3.70
N PRO A 23 4.63 0.97 4.82
CA PRO A 23 4.63 -0.48 4.78
C PRO A 23 3.26 -0.99 4.33
N VAL A 24 3.26 -2.01 3.48
CA VAL A 24 2.06 -2.72 3.08
C VAL A 24 2.01 -4.09 3.75
N TYR A 25 0.89 -4.39 4.37
CA TYR A 25 0.60 -5.62 5.08
C TYR A 25 -0.41 -6.47 4.32
N GLY A 26 -0.20 -7.77 4.36
CA GLY A 26 -1.15 -8.75 3.84
C GLY A 26 -2.21 -9.13 4.89
N PRO A 27 -3.10 -10.08 4.57
CA PRO A 27 -4.21 -10.48 5.43
C PRO A 27 -3.78 -11.07 6.79
N GLU A 28 -2.54 -11.58 6.88
CA GLU A 28 -1.95 -12.14 8.10
C GLU A 28 -1.19 -11.07 8.94
N ASP A 29 -1.39 -9.78 8.65
CA ASP A 29 -0.64 -8.65 9.23
C ASP A 29 0.88 -8.74 9.01
N GLU A 30 1.31 -9.52 8.02
CA GLU A 30 2.70 -9.68 7.63
C GLU A 30 3.12 -8.57 6.67
N LYS A 31 4.35 -8.03 6.83
CA LYS A 31 4.88 -7.06 5.88
C LYS A 31 5.22 -7.75 4.55
N ILE A 32 4.39 -7.51 3.55
CA ILE A 32 4.57 -8.05 2.20
C ILE A 32 5.46 -7.16 1.32
N GLY A 33 5.46 -5.86 1.59
CA GLY A 33 6.05 -4.86 0.70
C GLY A 33 6.02 -3.44 1.25
N THR A 34 6.32 -2.48 0.37
CA THR A 34 6.30 -1.04 0.68
C THR A 34 5.75 -0.28 -0.52
N ILE A 35 5.03 0.81 -0.29
CA ILE A 35 4.54 1.69 -1.38
C ILE A 35 5.74 2.44 -1.96
N SER A 36 5.95 2.28 -3.27
CA SER A 36 7.03 2.94 -4.01
C SER A 36 6.56 4.21 -4.71
N HIS A 37 5.35 4.19 -5.28
CA HIS A 37 4.83 5.31 -6.06
C HIS A 37 3.30 5.29 -6.09
N LEU A 38 2.66 6.44 -6.33
CA LEU A 38 1.22 6.50 -6.57
C LEU A 38 0.93 7.18 -7.90
N HIS A 39 -0.02 6.62 -8.63
CA HIS A 39 -0.51 7.19 -9.88
C HIS A 39 -1.89 7.80 -9.68
N GLY A 40 -2.04 9.07 -10.04
CA GLY A 40 -3.31 9.79 -9.97
C GLY A 40 -3.67 10.29 -8.56
N THR A 41 -4.90 10.77 -8.40
CA THR A 41 -5.39 11.34 -7.13
C THR A 41 -6.86 10.96 -6.90
N GLY A 42 -7.27 10.84 -5.64
CA GLY A 42 -8.66 10.59 -5.25
C GLY A 42 -9.11 9.13 -5.41
N VAL A 43 -10.33 8.91 -5.91
CA VAL A 43 -10.98 7.58 -5.93
C VAL A 43 -10.37 6.66 -6.99
N THR A 44 -9.83 7.23 -8.08
CA THR A 44 -9.22 6.48 -9.19
C THR A 44 -7.71 6.35 -9.04
N MET A 45 -7.16 6.61 -7.86
CA MET A 45 -5.72 6.50 -7.65
C MET A 45 -5.27 5.04 -7.67
N GLU A 46 -4.05 4.84 -8.14
CA GLU A 46 -3.38 3.55 -8.22
C GLU A 46 -2.13 3.58 -7.33
N VAL A 47 -1.92 2.52 -6.57
CA VAL A 47 -0.81 2.37 -5.64
C VAL A 47 0.16 1.37 -6.24
N ILE A 48 1.41 1.78 -6.47
CA ILE A 48 2.49 0.89 -6.85
C ILE A 48 3.16 0.39 -5.58
N VAL A 49 3.01 -0.91 -5.32
CA VAL A 49 3.57 -1.60 -4.16
C VAL A 49 4.72 -2.47 -4.62
N ASP A 50 5.90 -2.25 -4.06
CA ASP A 50 7.03 -3.16 -4.24
C ASP A 50 6.87 -4.36 -3.30
N VAL A 51 6.60 -5.51 -3.91
CA VAL A 51 6.33 -6.76 -3.21
C VAL A 51 7.58 -7.63 -3.23
N GLY A 52 8.04 -8.03 -2.05
CA GLY A 52 9.26 -8.81 -1.93
C GLY A 52 10.54 -7.99 -2.12
N GLY A 53 11.68 -8.68 -2.10
CA GLY A 53 13.01 -8.07 -2.08
C GLY A 53 13.37 -7.42 -0.73
N PHE A 54 14.62 -7.56 -0.32
CA PHE A 54 15.17 -6.85 0.82
C PHE A 54 15.86 -5.61 0.25
N LEU A 55 15.39 -4.40 0.58
CA LEU A 55 15.94 -3.13 0.09
C LEU A 55 16.09 -3.02 -1.45
N GLY A 56 14.99 -3.21 -2.21
CA GLY A 56 14.98 -2.87 -3.64
C GLY A 56 15.72 -3.83 -4.58
N ILE A 57 16.30 -4.91 -4.06
CA ILE A 57 16.88 -6.00 -4.86
C ILE A 57 15.91 -7.18 -4.85
N GLY A 58 15.37 -7.53 -6.03
CA GLY A 58 14.34 -8.56 -6.17
C GLY A 58 12.97 -8.14 -5.63
N SER A 59 12.76 -6.83 -5.50
CA SER A 59 11.43 -6.25 -5.28
C SER A 59 10.72 -6.14 -6.62
N LYS A 60 9.45 -6.54 -6.62
CA LYS A 60 8.60 -6.59 -7.80
C LYS A 60 7.53 -5.50 -7.67
N PRO A 61 7.51 -4.49 -8.56
CA PRO A 61 6.49 -3.46 -8.53
C PRO A 61 5.16 -4.04 -9.05
N VAL A 62 4.15 -4.04 -8.18
CA VAL A 62 2.80 -4.46 -8.49
C VAL A 62 1.88 -3.26 -8.39
N ARG A 63 1.17 -2.96 -9.48
CA ARG A 63 0.15 -1.92 -9.51
C ARG A 63 -1.14 -2.47 -8.91
N LEU A 64 -1.62 -1.82 -7.86
CA LEU A 64 -2.88 -2.15 -7.20
C LEU A 64 -3.81 -0.93 -7.23
N GLY A 65 -5.08 -1.16 -7.53
CA GLY A 65 -6.08 -0.10 -7.44
C GLY A 65 -6.31 0.33 -5.99
N ARG A 66 -6.77 1.56 -5.77
CA ARG A 66 -7.27 2.04 -4.45
C ARG A 66 -8.23 1.06 -3.77
N ASP A 67 -9.07 0.36 -4.53
CA ASP A 67 -10.02 -0.61 -3.97
C ASP A 67 -9.34 -1.88 -3.42
N GLN A 68 -8.15 -2.20 -3.94
CA GLN A 68 -7.36 -3.37 -3.55
C GLN A 68 -6.39 -3.09 -2.39
N VAL A 69 -6.13 -1.80 -2.10
CA VAL A 69 -5.24 -1.36 -1.02
C VAL A 69 -5.99 -0.41 -0.09
N HIS A 70 -6.15 -0.87 1.15
CA HIS A 70 -6.70 -0.11 2.24
C HIS A 70 -5.59 0.68 2.92
N LEU A 71 -5.54 1.98 2.67
CA LEU A 71 -4.61 2.88 3.35
C LEU A 71 -5.23 3.33 4.67
N MET A 72 -4.55 3.05 5.76
CA MET A 72 -4.98 3.39 7.11
C MET A 72 -3.89 4.16 7.83
N ARG A 73 -4.27 5.18 8.60
CA ARG A 73 -3.35 5.95 9.44
C ARG A 73 -3.52 5.50 10.89
N ASP A 74 -2.42 5.16 11.55
CA ASP A 74 -2.40 4.85 12.98
C ASP A 74 -2.43 6.13 13.84
N GLY A 75 -2.71 6.01 15.15
CA GLY A 75 -2.67 7.12 16.11
C GLY A 75 -1.33 7.87 16.18
N ALA A 76 -0.23 7.26 15.72
CA ALA A 76 1.07 7.93 15.56
C ALA A 76 1.19 8.82 14.31
N GLY A 77 0.16 8.89 13.46
CA GLY A 77 0.18 9.64 12.19
C GLY A 77 0.87 8.91 11.03
N LYS A 78 1.34 7.67 11.25
CA LYS A 78 1.94 6.84 10.20
C LYS A 78 0.87 6.18 9.35
N VAL A 79 1.08 6.17 8.04
CA VAL A 79 0.21 5.46 7.11
C VAL A 79 0.74 4.06 6.85
N HIS A 80 -0.17 3.11 6.77
CA HIS A 80 0.07 1.70 6.51
C HIS A 80 -0.93 1.26 5.43
N GLY A 81 -0.44 0.53 4.43
CA GLY A 81 -1.31 -0.14 3.46
C GLY A 81 -1.68 -1.51 3.97
N HIS A 82 -2.92 -1.93 3.74
CA HIS A 82 -3.38 -3.29 3.97
C HIS A 82 -4.00 -3.80 2.67
N THR A 83 -3.68 -5.02 2.27
CA THR A 83 -4.27 -5.64 1.09
C THR A 83 -4.77 -7.04 1.41
N ALA A 84 -5.81 -7.48 0.70
CA ALA A 84 -6.36 -8.82 0.87
C ALA A 84 -5.48 -9.91 0.23
N TRP A 85 -4.47 -9.50 -0.55
CA TRP A 85 -3.56 -10.40 -1.25
C TRP A 85 -2.36 -10.79 -0.38
N THR A 86 -1.95 -12.05 -0.46
CA THR A 86 -0.70 -12.48 0.19
C THR A 86 0.52 -12.10 -0.66
N LYS A 87 1.69 -12.12 -0.02
CA LYS A 87 2.97 -11.87 -0.70
C LYS A 87 3.16 -12.79 -1.91
N ASP A 88 2.87 -14.06 -1.77
CA ASP A 88 3.03 -15.05 -2.83
C ASP A 88 2.04 -14.83 -3.97
N GLN A 89 0.79 -14.47 -3.68
CA GLN A 89 -0.16 -14.12 -4.74
C GLN A 89 0.31 -12.92 -5.55
N LEU A 90 0.80 -11.87 -4.89
CA LEU A 90 1.31 -10.68 -5.58
C LEU A 90 2.58 -10.95 -6.38
N LYS A 91 3.42 -11.90 -5.94
CA LYS A 91 4.58 -12.37 -6.72
C LYS A 91 4.17 -13.18 -7.94
N ASP A 92 3.07 -13.92 -7.86
CA ASP A 92 2.53 -14.74 -8.94
C ASP A 92 1.80 -13.89 -10.01
N LEU A 93 1.24 -12.74 -9.63
CA LEU A 93 0.68 -11.78 -10.58
C LEU A 93 1.74 -11.31 -11.60
N PRO A 94 1.37 -11.00 -12.86
CA PRO A 94 2.30 -10.46 -13.83
C PRO A 94 2.95 -9.18 -13.31
N GLU A 95 4.27 -9.04 -13.53
CA GLU A 95 4.98 -7.79 -13.24
C GLU A 95 4.35 -6.66 -14.04
N HIS A 96 4.18 -5.50 -13.40
CA HIS A 96 3.87 -4.30 -14.17
C HIS A 96 5.12 -3.92 -14.96
N LEU A 97 5.25 -4.51 -16.15
CA LEU A 97 6.13 -4.03 -17.21
C LEU A 97 5.35 -2.92 -17.92
N ASP A 98 5.70 -1.66 -17.67
CA ASP A 98 5.38 -0.57 -18.61
C ASP A 98 6.03 -0.85 -19.98
#